data_AF-A0A973GNJ7-F1
#
_entry.id   AF-A0A973GNJ7-F1
#
_cell.length_a   1.000
_cell.length_b   1.000
_cell.length_c   1.000
_cell.angle_alpha   90.00
_cell.angle_beta   90.00
_cell.angle_gamma   90.00
#
_symmetry.space_group_name_H-M   'P 1'
#
loop_
_entity.id
_entity.type
_entity.pdbx_description
1 polymer ?
#
loop_
_entity_poly.entity_id
_entity_poly.type
_entity_poly.pdbx_seq_one_letter_code
_entity_poly.pdbx_strand_id
1 'polypeptide(L)'
;MIDRPTLIRRLSFSLYFVIAFMTFLVILFPFERVKTKLESEIRSRTPLELNIARISPRFLNRFVLADVVLSDRTGRVLFESPAVRAHVSLFGFLRGLLSVDFKAKAYSGELSVRTEQGLKRQFFAVDAESLDLASYALLKNLGLKLSGRLGGAFEMSGDAGKGRFLIKNLASRELKIKGFPVPDLDFEQGWIEGDVKGDRFTIKKLELDGKELKVRVSGDLVMRERGTLNLAVKLKLSERLAKEQAGLLSLLKNRDPEGFYLFSLGGTLAEPMPRL
;
A
#
# COMPACT_ATOMS: atom_id res chain seq x y z
N MET A 1 -44.97 8.16 39.71
CA MET A 1 -44.66 8.93 38.48
C MET A 1 -43.47 9.81 38.82
N ILE A 2 -42.39 9.79 38.04
CA ILE A 2 -41.21 10.62 38.31
C ILE A 2 -41.56 12.06 37.95
N ASP A 3 -41.42 12.99 38.90
CA ASP A 3 -41.70 14.40 38.68
C ASP A 3 -40.78 14.99 37.60
N ARG A 4 -41.36 15.58 36.55
CA ARG A 4 -40.65 16.27 35.47
C ARG A 4 -39.45 17.13 35.93
N PRO A 5 -39.54 17.96 36.99
CA PRO A 5 -38.41 18.78 37.43
C PRO A 5 -37.23 17.97 37.99
N THR A 6 -37.49 16.83 38.66
CA THR A 6 -36.41 15.96 39.15
C THR A 6 -35.73 15.19 38.02
N LEU A 7 -36.48 14.82 36.98
CA LEU A 7 -35.93 14.22 35.77
C LEU A 7 -35.00 15.20 35.03
N ILE A 8 -35.45 16.45 34.83
CA ILE A 8 -34.66 17.50 34.15
C ILE A 8 -33.37 17.78 34.92
N ARG A 9 -33.45 17.90 36.25
CA ARG A 9 -32.28 18.13 37.09
C ARG A 9 -31.27 16.98 37.02
N ARG A 10 -31.74 15.73 37.02
CA ARG A 10 -30.84 14.56 36.84
C ARG A 10 -30.19 14.55 35.45
N LEU A 11 -30.96 14.86 34.41
CA LEU A 11 -30.43 14.97 33.05
C LEU A 11 -29.39 16.07 32.91
N SER A 12 -29.60 17.23 33.53
CA SER A 12 -28.66 18.35 33.48
C SER A 12 -27.35 18.05 34.22
N PHE A 13 -27.42 17.39 35.39
CA PHE A 13 -26.20 16.95 36.09
C PHE A 13 -25.43 15.89 35.30
N SER A 14 -26.14 14.92 34.70
CA SER A 14 -25.50 13.92 33.82
C SER A 14 -24.85 14.59 32.61
N LEU A 15 -25.55 15.53 31.97
CA LEU A 15 -25.01 16.26 30.81
C LEU A 15 -23.80 17.13 31.19
N TYR A 16 -23.87 17.83 32.31
CA TYR A 16 -22.75 18.61 32.84
C TYR A 16 -21.53 17.71 33.11
N PHE A 17 -21.75 16.57 33.76
CA PHE A 17 -20.68 15.60 34.03
C PHE A 17 -20.06 15.08 32.73
N VAL A 18 -20.89 14.73 31.73
CA VAL A 18 -20.39 14.29 30.41
C VAL A 18 -19.57 15.38 29.73
N ILE A 19 -20.03 16.63 29.73
CA ILE A 19 -19.30 17.74 29.09
C ILE A 19 -17.99 18.03 29.84
N ALA A 20 -18.02 18.09 31.17
CA ALA A 20 -16.82 18.31 31.99
C ALA A 20 -15.82 17.17 31.81
N PHE A 21 -16.28 15.93 31.87
CA PHE A 21 -15.47 14.75 31.61
C PHE A 21 -14.83 14.78 30.23
N MET A 22 -15.59 15.09 29.17
CA MET A 22 -15.05 15.20 27.81
C MET A 22 -14.03 16.33 27.68
N THR A 23 -14.26 17.45 28.36
CA THR A 23 -13.34 18.60 28.36
C THR A 23 -12.02 18.24 29.04
N PHE A 24 -12.07 17.66 30.25
CA PHE A 24 -10.88 17.20 30.96
C PHE A 24 -10.17 16.08 30.21
N LEU A 25 -10.91 15.17 29.57
CA LEU A 25 -10.33 14.10 28.77
C LEU A 25 -9.50 14.65 27.61
N VAL A 26 -9.94 15.70 26.93
CA VAL A 26 -9.17 16.34 25.84
C VAL A 26 -7.95 17.09 26.38
N ILE A 27 -8.10 17.82 27.49
CA ILE A 27 -7.02 18.65 28.05
C ILE A 27 -5.93 17.80 28.71
N LEU A 28 -6.30 16.78 29.46
CA LEU A 28 -5.37 15.91 30.19
C LEU A 28 -4.89 14.71 29.35
N PHE A 29 -5.30 14.59 28.08
CA PHE A 29 -4.90 13.46 27.25
C PHE A 29 -3.37 13.47 27.06
N PRO A 30 -2.65 12.40 27.44
CA PRO A 30 -1.19 12.39 27.40
C PRO A 30 -0.68 12.05 25.99
N PHE A 31 -0.80 12.99 25.05
CA PHE A 31 -0.42 12.80 23.64
C PHE A 31 1.04 12.32 23.48
N GLU A 32 1.97 12.88 24.25
CA GLU A 32 3.38 12.48 24.22
C GLU A 32 3.58 11.01 24.65
N ARG A 33 2.82 10.53 25.65
CA ARG A 33 2.92 9.12 26.06
C ARG A 33 2.41 8.17 24.98
N VAL A 34 1.35 8.58 24.26
CA VAL A 34 0.82 7.81 23.13
C VAL A 34 1.82 7.76 21.99
N LYS A 35 2.45 8.90 21.67
CA LYS A 35 3.53 8.98 20.67
C LYS A 35 4.66 8.00 20.99
N THR A 36 5.27 8.11 22.17
CA THR A 36 6.41 7.25 22.54
C THR A 36 6.03 5.77 22.57
N LYS A 37 4.81 5.43 23.01
CA LYS A 37 4.31 4.05 22.98
C LYS A 37 4.15 3.53 21.56
N LEU A 38 3.62 4.33 20.64
CA LEU A 38 3.44 3.93 19.25
C LEU A 38 4.78 3.71 18.55
N GLU A 39 5.73 4.64 18.72
CA GLU A 39 7.09 4.53 18.19
C GLU A 39 7.81 3.29 18.74
N SER A 40 7.69 3.05 20.06
CA SER A 40 8.29 1.88 20.72
C SER A 40 7.68 0.56 20.27
N GLU A 41 6.36 0.50 20.03
CA GLU A 41 5.67 -0.72 19.61
C GLU A 41 6.04 -1.11 18.17
N ILE A 42 6.17 -0.11 17.29
CA ILE A 42 6.60 -0.34 15.91
C ILE A 42 8.06 -0.81 15.91
N ARG A 43 8.93 -0.17 16.69
CA ARG A 43 10.34 -0.55 16.81
C ARG A 43 10.56 -1.95 17.37
N SER A 44 9.69 -2.39 18.30
CA SER A 44 9.79 -3.70 18.94
C SER A 44 9.25 -4.83 18.06
N ARG A 45 8.17 -4.57 17.30
CA ARG A 45 7.51 -5.58 16.46
C ARG A 45 8.01 -5.63 15.02
N THR A 46 8.61 -4.56 14.53
CA THR A 46 9.05 -4.45 13.14
C THR A 46 10.48 -3.92 13.06
N PRO A 47 11.21 -4.20 11.97
CA PRO A 47 12.52 -3.58 11.73
C PRO A 47 12.42 -2.09 11.38
N LEU A 48 11.25 -1.47 11.52
CA LEU A 48 10.99 -0.09 11.13
C LEU A 48 11.07 0.86 12.32
N GLU A 49 11.49 2.08 12.05
CA GLU A 49 11.49 3.21 12.97
C GLU A 49 10.45 4.23 12.50
N LEU A 50 9.48 4.51 13.36
CA LEU A 50 8.49 5.57 13.13
C LEU A 50 8.95 6.81 13.89
N ASN A 51 8.98 7.95 13.22
CA ASN A 51 9.20 9.26 13.83
C ASN A 51 7.99 10.14 13.54
N ILE A 52 7.39 10.69 14.60
CA ILE A 52 6.26 11.61 14.51
C ILE A 52 6.66 12.93 15.16
N ALA A 53 6.71 14.04 14.43
CA ALA A 53 7.08 15.32 15.07
C ALA A 53 6.07 15.75 16.13
N ARG A 54 4.77 15.69 15.80
CA ARG A 54 3.70 16.15 16.71
C ARG A 54 2.40 15.37 16.49
N ILE A 55 1.71 15.05 17.59
CA ILE A 55 0.32 14.56 17.55
C ILE A 55 -0.58 15.67 18.10
N SER A 56 -1.58 16.08 17.33
CA SER A 56 -2.54 17.12 17.75
C SER A 56 -3.98 16.59 17.67
N PRO A 57 -4.79 16.75 18.72
CA PRO A 57 -6.21 16.46 18.64
C PRO A 57 -6.91 17.52 17.80
N ARG A 58 -7.81 17.11 16.90
CA ARG A 58 -8.81 18.01 16.31
C ARG A 58 -10.17 17.87 16.96
N PHE A 59 -10.50 16.66 17.39
CA PHE A 59 -11.75 16.34 18.09
C PHE A 59 -11.54 15.07 18.91
N LEU A 60 -12.48 14.71 19.79
CA LEU A 60 -12.40 13.57 20.71
C LEU A 60 -11.92 12.26 20.06
N ASN A 61 -12.20 12.09 18.77
CA ASN A 61 -11.92 10.88 18.01
C ASN A 61 -11.12 11.12 16.72
N ARG A 62 -10.58 12.33 16.53
CA ARG A 62 -9.82 12.74 15.34
C ARG A 62 -8.48 13.31 15.75
N PHE A 63 -7.42 12.71 15.23
CA PHE A 63 -6.03 13.06 15.51
C PHE A 63 -5.31 13.42 14.21
N VAL A 64 -4.36 14.32 14.31
CA VAL A 64 -3.46 14.68 13.21
C VAL A 64 -2.04 14.42 13.70
N LEU A 65 -1.33 13.57 12.97
CA LEU A 65 0.09 13.34 13.13
C LEU A 65 0.79 14.21 12.08
N ALA A 66 1.61 15.16 12.53
CA ALA A 66 2.39 16.05 11.69
C ALA A 66 3.80 15.48 11.50
N ASP A 67 4.32 15.63 10.28
CA ASP A 67 5.65 15.21 9.84
C ASP A 67 5.95 13.76 10.25
N VAL A 68 5.23 12.84 9.61
CA VAL A 68 5.37 11.41 9.85
C VAL A 68 6.42 10.85 8.89
N VAL A 69 7.51 10.34 9.45
CA VAL A 69 8.58 9.69 8.71
C VAL A 69 8.72 8.26 9.20
N LEU A 70 8.63 7.31 8.28
CA LEU A 70 8.90 5.90 8.52
C LEU A 70 10.23 5.56 7.86
N SER A 71 11.21 5.14 8.66
CA SER A 71 12.52 4.71 8.21
C SER A 71 12.79 3.26 8.58
N ASP A 72 13.72 2.62 7.89
CA ASP A 72 14.32 1.36 8.32
C ASP A 72 15.43 1.62 9.35
N ARG A 73 15.87 0.59 10.10
CA ARG A 73 17.02 0.66 11.04
C ARG A 73 18.32 1.13 10.39
N THR A 74 18.41 1.05 9.07
CA THR A 74 19.52 1.57 8.27
C THR A 74 19.44 3.08 8.01
N GLY A 75 18.43 3.77 8.56
CA GLY A 75 18.16 5.19 8.35
C GLY A 75 17.48 5.51 7.01
N ARG A 76 17.08 4.48 6.24
CA ARG A 76 16.45 4.65 4.92
C ARG A 76 14.98 5.02 5.07
N VAL A 77 14.58 6.18 4.57
CA VAL A 77 13.18 6.62 4.56
C VAL A 77 12.36 5.76 3.60
N LEU A 78 11.36 5.07 4.13
CA LEU A 78 10.41 4.22 3.40
C LEU A 78 9.11 4.96 3.09
N PHE A 79 8.68 5.82 4.01
CA PHE A 79 7.46 6.60 3.86
C PHE A 79 7.60 7.96 4.53
N GLU A 80 7.15 9.00 3.84
CA GLU A 80 7.12 10.36 4.36
C GLU A 80 5.77 10.98 4.04
N SER A 81 5.15 11.57 5.05
CA SER A 81 3.92 12.34 4.89
C SER A 81 3.93 13.55 5.81
N PRO A 82 3.64 14.77 5.29
CA PRO A 82 3.57 15.97 6.10
C PRO A 82 2.41 15.92 7.11
N ALA A 83 1.33 15.20 6.78
CA ALA A 83 0.18 15.09 7.67
C ALA A 83 -0.57 13.78 7.45
N VAL A 84 -0.71 13.01 8.52
CA VAL A 84 -1.56 11.82 8.59
C VAL A 84 -2.73 12.12 9.54
N ARG A 85 -3.95 12.09 9.02
CA ARG A 85 -5.17 12.24 9.81
C ARG A 85 -5.66 10.87 10.22
N ALA A 86 -5.78 10.62 11.52
CA ALA A 86 -6.34 9.40 12.07
C ALA A 86 -7.71 9.67 12.68
N HIS A 87 -8.67 8.79 12.43
CA HIS A 87 -10.02 8.84 12.96
C HIS A 87 -10.34 7.50 13.61
N VAL A 88 -10.71 7.53 14.89
CA VAL A 88 -11.03 6.32 15.66
C VAL A 88 -12.53 6.27 15.90
N SER A 89 -13.17 5.12 15.66
CA SER A 89 -14.60 4.95 15.92
C SER A 89 -14.86 4.62 17.40
N LEU A 90 -15.32 5.62 18.17
CA LEU A 90 -15.67 5.44 19.59
C LEU A 90 -16.86 4.49 19.80
N PHE A 91 -17.89 4.58 18.94
CA PHE A 91 -19.05 3.69 19.01
C PHE A 91 -18.70 2.25 18.63
N GLY A 92 -17.77 2.06 17.68
CA GLY A 92 -17.21 0.74 17.38
C GLY A 92 -16.51 0.17 18.60
N PHE A 93 -15.66 0.97 19.25
CA PHE A 93 -14.92 0.55 20.43
C PHE A 93 -15.84 0.11 21.58
N LEU A 94 -16.92 0.84 21.84
CA LEU A 94 -17.94 0.46 22.84
C LEU A 94 -18.66 -0.86 22.52
N ARG A 95 -18.70 -1.25 21.23
CA ARG A 95 -19.26 -2.53 20.76
C ARG A 95 -18.20 -3.63 20.59
N GLY A 96 -16.95 -3.40 21.01
CA GLY A 96 -15.84 -4.36 20.87
C GLY A 96 -15.25 -4.46 19.45
N LEU A 97 -15.45 -3.42 18.62
CA LEU A 97 -14.89 -3.32 17.27
C LEU A 97 -14.01 -2.07 17.16
N LEU A 98 -12.70 -2.24 17.21
CA LEU A 98 -11.76 -1.15 16.98
C LEU A 98 -11.71 -0.83 15.48
N SER A 99 -12.21 0.33 15.07
CA SER A 99 -12.12 0.81 13.69
C SER A 99 -11.33 2.11 13.64
N VAL A 100 -10.33 2.14 12.77
CA VAL A 100 -9.44 3.29 12.58
C VAL A 100 -9.31 3.60 11.09
N ASP A 101 -9.61 4.85 10.73
CA ASP A 101 -9.41 5.38 9.38
C ASP A 101 -8.22 6.35 9.40
N PHE A 102 -7.25 6.11 8.53
CA PHE A 102 -6.11 6.98 8.28
C PHE A 102 -6.26 7.62 6.91
N LYS A 103 -5.98 8.92 6.82
CA LYS A 103 -5.87 9.66 5.56
C LYS A 103 -4.57 10.44 5.56
N ALA A 104 -3.69 10.12 4.64
CA ALA A 104 -2.39 10.74 4.48
C ALA A 104 -2.28 11.39 3.10
N LYS A 105 -1.59 12.52 3.01
CA LYS A 105 -1.10 13.03 1.73
C LYS A 105 0.33 12.57 1.55
N ALA A 106 0.61 11.83 0.51
CA ALA A 106 1.94 11.28 0.26
C ALA A 106 2.23 11.33 -1.24
N TYR A 107 3.46 11.70 -1.60
CA TYR A 107 3.94 11.67 -3.00
C TYR A 107 2.99 12.36 -3.99
N SER A 108 2.56 13.59 -3.69
CA SER A 108 1.62 14.38 -4.51
C SER A 108 0.21 13.76 -4.71
N GLY A 109 -0.10 12.67 -4.02
CA GLY A 109 -1.40 12.00 -4.03
C GLY A 109 -2.02 11.84 -2.64
N GLU A 110 -3.09 11.07 -2.58
CA GLU A 110 -3.81 10.76 -1.33
C GLU A 110 -3.78 9.25 -1.05
N LEU A 111 -3.59 8.89 0.22
CA LEU A 111 -3.60 7.52 0.70
C LEU A 111 -4.60 7.42 1.85
N SER A 112 -5.63 6.59 1.67
CA SER A 112 -6.61 6.28 2.71
C SER A 112 -6.43 4.83 3.15
N VAL A 113 -6.31 4.60 4.45
CA VAL A 113 -6.19 3.26 5.03
C VAL A 113 -7.28 3.09 6.07
N ARG A 114 -8.11 2.07 5.93
CA ARG A 114 -9.15 1.73 6.91
C ARG A 114 -8.84 0.37 7.50
N THR A 115 -8.79 0.29 8.83
CA THR A 115 -8.62 -0.97 9.55
C THR A 115 -9.74 -1.15 10.55
N GLU A 116 -10.27 -2.37 10.62
CA GLU A 116 -11.26 -2.78 11.62
C GLU A 116 -10.80 -4.09 12.26
N GLN A 117 -10.78 -4.13 13.58
CA GLN A 117 -10.37 -5.29 14.36
C GLN A 117 -11.39 -5.56 15.47
N GLY A 118 -11.99 -6.74 15.44
CA GLY A 118 -12.91 -7.25 16.46
C GLY A 118 -12.84 -8.78 16.58
N LEU A 119 -13.57 -9.35 17.53
CA LEU A 119 -13.50 -10.79 17.88
C LEU A 119 -13.72 -11.76 16.72
N LYS A 120 -14.51 -11.37 15.70
CA LYS A 120 -14.83 -12.21 14.52
C LYS A 120 -14.56 -11.52 13.18
N ARG A 121 -14.08 -10.27 13.19
CA ARG A 121 -13.94 -9.45 11.98
C ARG A 121 -12.61 -8.72 12.01
N GLN A 122 -11.78 -9.01 11.01
CA GLN A 122 -10.59 -8.26 10.70
C GLN A 122 -10.75 -7.75 9.28
N PHE A 123 -10.73 -6.44 9.11
CA PHE A 123 -10.85 -5.80 7.81
C PHE A 123 -9.72 -4.79 7.65
N PHE A 124 -9.13 -4.76 6.47
CA PHE A 124 -8.06 -3.84 6.12
C PHE A 124 -8.27 -3.40 4.68
N ALA A 125 -8.44 -2.10 4.46
CA ALA A 125 -8.57 -1.52 3.14
C ALA A 125 -7.55 -0.40 2.97
N VAL A 126 -6.96 -0.33 1.79
CA VAL A 126 -6.03 0.72 1.36
C VAL A 126 -6.54 1.24 0.04
N ASP A 127 -6.70 2.54 -0.05
CA ASP A 127 -7.03 3.25 -1.28
C ASP A 127 -5.95 4.29 -1.53
N ALA A 128 -5.39 4.26 -2.72
CA ALA A 128 -4.35 5.17 -3.18
C ALA A 128 -4.85 5.92 -4.41
N GLU A 129 -4.74 7.24 -4.38
CA GLU A 129 -5.18 8.10 -5.47
C GLU A 129 -4.00 8.95 -5.98
N SER A 130 -3.60 8.71 -7.24
CA SER A 130 -2.57 9.46 -7.95
C SER A 130 -1.25 9.66 -7.19
N LEU A 131 -0.70 8.59 -6.61
CA LEU A 131 0.64 8.60 -6.04
C LEU A 131 1.68 8.75 -7.15
N ASP A 132 2.57 9.73 -7.02
CA ASP A 132 3.68 9.93 -7.95
C ASP A 132 4.84 8.97 -7.64
N LEU A 133 5.11 8.05 -8.57
CA LEU A 133 6.20 7.08 -8.47
C LEU A 133 7.58 7.76 -8.48
N ALA A 134 7.73 8.91 -9.16
CA ALA A 134 9.00 9.64 -9.21
C ALA A 134 9.38 10.23 -7.86
N SER A 135 8.39 10.48 -6.99
CA SER A 135 8.59 11.02 -5.65
C SER A 135 8.94 9.94 -4.63
N TYR A 136 8.82 8.65 -4.97
CA TYR A 136 9.08 7.55 -4.04
C TYR A 136 10.58 7.30 -3.84
N ALA A 137 11.07 7.51 -2.61
CA ALA A 137 12.50 7.50 -2.28
C ALA A 137 13.20 6.16 -2.57
N LEU A 138 12.51 5.03 -2.38
CA LEU A 138 13.11 3.70 -2.61
C LEU A 138 13.47 3.46 -4.07
N LEU A 139 12.68 3.97 -5.02
CA LEU A 139 12.96 3.80 -6.45
C LEU A 139 14.20 4.59 -6.87
N LYS A 140 14.35 5.81 -6.34
CA LYS A 140 15.56 6.64 -6.56
C LYS A 140 16.81 5.93 -6.05
N ASN A 141 16.73 5.31 -4.88
CA ASN A 141 17.86 4.64 -4.25
C ASN A 141 18.30 3.37 -4.99
N LEU A 142 17.37 2.71 -5.70
CA LEU A 142 17.69 1.59 -6.59
C LEU A 142 18.31 2.04 -7.93
N GLY A 143 18.53 3.35 -8.13
CA GLY A 143 18.99 3.92 -9.39
C GLY A 143 17.95 3.84 -10.51
N LEU A 144 16.69 3.55 -10.16
CA LEU A 144 15.59 3.41 -11.11
C LEU A 144 14.88 4.75 -11.25
N LYS A 145 15.05 5.43 -12.39
CA LYS A 145 14.26 6.61 -12.75
C LYS A 145 12.91 6.17 -13.30
N LEU A 146 12.02 5.77 -12.40
CA LEU A 146 10.62 5.50 -12.71
C LEU A 146 9.80 6.77 -12.47
N SER A 147 8.92 7.09 -13.42
CA SER A 147 7.93 8.15 -13.28
C SER A 147 6.56 7.61 -13.68
N GLY A 148 5.50 8.18 -13.13
CA GLY A 148 4.13 7.76 -13.40
C GLY A 148 3.21 7.95 -12.21
N ARG A 149 1.90 7.83 -12.44
CA ARG A 149 0.89 7.94 -11.39
C ARG A 149 0.30 6.58 -11.08
N LEU A 150 0.42 6.16 -9.83
CA LEU A 150 -0.20 4.94 -9.30
C LEU A 150 -1.48 5.28 -8.56
N GLY A 151 -2.56 4.58 -8.88
CA GLY A 151 -3.78 4.58 -8.10
C GLY A 151 -4.31 3.17 -7.94
N GLY A 152 -5.17 2.93 -6.97
CA GLY A 152 -5.74 1.61 -6.77
C GLY A 152 -6.30 1.40 -5.38
N ALA A 153 -6.99 0.28 -5.24
CA ALA A 153 -7.57 -0.14 -3.99
C ALA A 153 -7.16 -1.59 -3.68
N PHE A 154 -6.92 -1.85 -2.41
CA PHE A 154 -6.68 -3.18 -1.87
C PHE A 154 -7.55 -3.36 -0.64
N GLU A 155 -8.31 -4.45 -0.60
CA GLU A 155 -9.18 -4.79 0.52
C GLU A 155 -8.89 -6.20 0.99
N MET A 156 -8.88 -6.41 2.29
CA MET A 156 -8.60 -7.69 2.93
C MET A 156 -9.58 -7.89 4.09
N SER A 157 -10.17 -9.08 4.16
CA SER A 157 -11.09 -9.51 5.20
C SER A 157 -10.64 -10.86 5.73
N GLY A 158 -10.10 -10.89 6.96
CA GLY A 158 -9.40 -12.04 7.49
C GLY A 158 -8.20 -12.40 6.62
N ASP A 159 -8.12 -13.66 6.19
CA ASP A 159 -6.99 -14.16 5.38
C ASP A 159 -7.20 -13.98 3.87
N ALA A 160 -8.30 -13.38 3.43
CA ALA A 160 -8.60 -13.20 2.01
C ALA A 160 -8.60 -11.72 1.64
N GLY A 161 -7.90 -11.36 0.57
CA GLY A 161 -7.86 -9.99 0.05
C GLY A 161 -7.91 -9.92 -1.46
N LYS A 162 -8.27 -8.75 -1.98
CA LYS A 162 -8.36 -8.43 -3.41
C LYS A 162 -7.77 -7.05 -3.63
N GLY A 163 -6.97 -6.92 -4.69
CA GLY A 163 -6.30 -5.68 -5.06
C GLY A 163 -6.48 -5.37 -6.53
N ARG A 164 -6.66 -4.09 -6.83
CA ARG A 164 -6.75 -3.54 -8.18
C ARG A 164 -5.96 -2.24 -8.21
N PHE A 165 -4.90 -2.21 -9.00
CA PHE A 165 -4.04 -1.05 -9.18
C PHE A 165 -3.98 -0.66 -10.65
N LEU A 166 -3.97 0.64 -10.89
CA LEU A 166 -3.84 1.29 -12.17
C LEU A 166 -2.62 2.20 -12.12
N ILE A 167 -1.73 2.04 -13.10
CA ILE A 167 -0.57 2.88 -13.29
C ILE A 167 -0.78 3.65 -14.59
N LYS A 168 -0.61 4.97 -14.58
CA LYS A 168 -0.73 5.82 -15.78
C LYS A 168 0.61 6.47 -16.08
N ASN A 169 0.96 6.53 -17.36
CA ASN A 169 2.18 7.17 -17.86
C ASN A 169 3.43 6.66 -17.13
N LEU A 170 3.59 5.35 -17.05
CA LEU A 170 4.78 4.74 -16.45
C LEU A 170 5.94 4.85 -17.43
N ALA A 171 6.93 5.67 -17.11
CA ALA A 171 8.16 5.77 -17.87
C ALA A 171 9.34 5.30 -17.03
N SER A 172 10.16 4.44 -17.62
CA SER A 172 11.41 3.93 -17.05
C SER A 172 12.57 4.47 -17.87
N ARG A 173 13.47 5.20 -17.21
CA ARG A 173 14.67 5.79 -17.83
C ARG A 173 15.93 5.23 -17.20
N GLU A 174 16.97 5.07 -18.00
CA GLU A 174 18.33 4.69 -17.54
C GLU A 174 18.38 3.40 -16.69
N LEU A 175 17.47 2.46 -16.93
CA LEU A 175 17.38 1.25 -16.13
C LEU A 175 18.57 0.33 -16.42
N LYS A 176 19.31 -0.10 -15.40
CA LYS A 176 20.44 -1.03 -15.54
C LYS A 176 20.13 -2.34 -14.84
N ILE A 177 20.03 -3.44 -15.59
CA ILE A 177 19.86 -4.78 -15.03
C ILE A 177 21.22 -5.48 -15.08
N LYS A 178 21.82 -5.76 -13.92
CA LYS A 178 23.12 -6.46 -13.81
C LYS A 178 24.22 -5.85 -14.71
N GLY A 179 24.25 -4.52 -14.81
CA GLY A 179 25.22 -3.78 -15.63
C GLY A 179 24.84 -3.56 -17.10
N PHE A 180 23.78 -4.21 -17.59
CA PHE A 180 23.28 -3.99 -18.95
C PHE A 180 22.27 -2.84 -18.97
N PRO A 181 22.50 -1.80 -19.80
CA PRO A 181 21.52 -0.73 -19.98
C PRO A 181 20.30 -1.27 -20.70
N VAL A 182 19.14 -1.14 -20.07
CA VAL A 182 17.84 -1.41 -20.66
C VAL A 182 17.39 -0.12 -21.36
N PRO A 183 16.86 -0.22 -22.59
CA PRO A 183 16.34 0.95 -23.29
C PRO A 183 15.24 1.63 -22.48
N ASP A 184 15.04 2.91 -22.74
CA ASP A 184 13.96 3.66 -22.12
C ASP A 184 12.61 3.05 -22.53
N LEU A 185 11.76 2.76 -21.55
CA LEU A 185 10.46 2.14 -21.78
C LEU A 185 9.36 3.07 -21.30
N ASP A 186 8.44 3.40 -22.21
CA ASP A 186 7.26 4.21 -21.94
C ASP A 186 6.00 3.35 -22.06
N PHE A 187 5.26 3.25 -20.97
CA PHE A 187 3.97 2.58 -20.86
C PHE A 187 2.86 3.62 -20.60
N GLU A 188 1.85 3.63 -21.46
CA GLU A 188 0.72 4.55 -21.35
C GLU A 188 -0.16 4.18 -20.16
N GLN A 189 -0.40 2.88 -19.99
CA GLN A 189 -1.22 2.33 -18.91
C GLN A 189 -0.68 0.99 -18.42
N GLY A 190 -0.83 0.77 -17.11
CA GLY A 190 -0.53 -0.46 -16.43
C GLY A 190 -1.69 -0.88 -15.55
N TRP A 191 -2.06 -2.15 -15.60
CA TRP A 191 -3.14 -2.74 -14.85
C TRP A 191 -2.61 -3.87 -13.99
N ILE A 192 -2.97 -3.91 -12.72
CA ILE A 192 -2.63 -5.02 -11.82
C ILE A 192 -3.89 -5.43 -11.06
N GLU A 193 -4.29 -6.68 -11.19
CA GLU A 193 -5.38 -7.29 -10.44
C GLU A 193 -4.89 -8.60 -9.83
N GLY A 194 -5.16 -8.78 -8.54
CA GLY A 194 -4.79 -9.99 -7.83
C GLY A 194 -5.61 -10.21 -6.58
N ASP A 195 -5.54 -11.44 -6.07
CA ASP A 195 -6.18 -11.85 -4.82
C ASP A 195 -5.13 -12.48 -3.91
N VAL A 196 -5.27 -12.25 -2.61
CA VAL A 196 -4.52 -12.92 -1.55
C VAL A 196 -5.47 -13.89 -0.86
N LYS A 197 -5.01 -15.12 -0.58
CA LYS A 197 -5.73 -16.07 0.27
C LYS A 197 -4.73 -16.86 1.12
N GLY A 198 -4.65 -16.54 2.40
CA GLY A 198 -3.60 -17.00 3.31
C GLY A 198 -2.23 -16.64 2.73
N ASP A 199 -1.39 -17.64 2.54
CA ASP A 199 -0.03 -17.44 2.00
C ASP A 199 0.02 -17.44 0.47
N ARG A 200 -1.11 -17.56 -0.24
CA ARG A 200 -1.12 -17.60 -1.71
C ARG A 200 -1.55 -16.25 -2.26
N PHE A 201 -0.71 -15.66 -3.10
CA PHE A 201 -1.03 -14.49 -3.91
C PHE A 201 -1.25 -14.92 -5.36
N THR A 202 -2.44 -14.67 -5.89
CA THR A 202 -2.81 -14.98 -7.27
C THR A 202 -2.85 -13.69 -8.07
N ILE A 203 -1.99 -13.57 -9.07
CA ILE A 203 -2.01 -12.48 -10.04
C ILE A 203 -2.99 -12.89 -11.14
N LYS A 204 -4.21 -12.36 -11.07
CA LYS A 204 -5.24 -12.57 -12.10
C LYS A 204 -4.79 -11.94 -13.41
N LYS A 205 -4.32 -10.71 -13.33
CA LYS A 205 -4.07 -9.89 -14.51
C LYS A 205 -3.07 -8.79 -14.20
N LEU A 206 -1.87 -8.88 -14.74
CA LEU A 206 -0.92 -7.78 -14.83
C LEU A 206 -0.75 -7.45 -16.31
N GLU A 207 -1.12 -6.25 -16.75
CA GLU A 207 -0.92 -5.78 -18.11
C GLU A 207 -0.17 -4.46 -18.10
N LEU A 208 0.86 -4.33 -18.93
CA LEU A 208 1.54 -3.06 -19.20
C LEU A 208 1.47 -2.83 -20.71
N ASP A 209 0.80 -1.75 -21.12
CA ASP A 209 0.67 -1.35 -22.51
C ASP A 209 1.60 -0.17 -22.79
N GLY A 210 2.65 -0.42 -23.57
CA GLY A 210 3.55 0.60 -24.10
C GLY A 210 3.58 0.59 -25.62
N LYS A 211 4.12 1.66 -26.20
CA LYS A 211 4.29 1.79 -27.66
C LYS A 211 5.26 0.75 -28.20
N GLU A 212 6.34 0.53 -27.45
CA GLU A 212 7.43 -0.35 -27.88
C GLU A 212 7.31 -1.76 -27.31
N LEU A 213 6.65 -1.92 -26.15
CA LEU A 213 6.55 -3.19 -25.44
C LEU A 213 5.16 -3.33 -24.79
N LYS A 214 4.51 -4.48 -25.01
CA LYS A 214 3.33 -4.91 -24.26
C LYS A 214 3.66 -6.13 -23.43
N VAL A 215 3.31 -6.10 -22.15
CA VAL A 215 3.58 -7.17 -21.19
C VAL A 215 2.27 -7.64 -20.59
N ARG A 216 2.03 -8.94 -20.57
CA ARG A 216 0.94 -9.55 -19.80
C ARG A 216 1.51 -10.64 -18.90
N VAL A 217 1.21 -10.57 -17.61
CA VAL A 217 1.64 -11.56 -16.62
C VAL A 217 0.41 -12.06 -15.86
N SER A 218 0.35 -13.38 -15.69
CA SER A 218 -0.68 -14.04 -14.90
C SER A 218 -0.08 -15.26 -14.22
N GLY A 219 -0.53 -15.58 -13.01
CA GLY A 219 -0.04 -16.77 -12.32
C GLY A 219 -0.21 -16.67 -10.82
N ASP A 220 0.55 -17.47 -10.10
CA ASP A 220 0.43 -17.59 -8.67
C ASP A 220 1.79 -17.64 -7.97
N LEU A 221 1.75 -17.16 -6.75
CA LEU A 221 2.89 -16.99 -5.88
C LEU A 221 2.52 -17.52 -4.50
N VAL A 222 3.37 -18.36 -3.92
CA VAL A 222 3.25 -18.75 -2.53
C VAL A 222 4.24 -17.90 -1.72
N MET A 223 3.75 -17.09 -0.79
CA MET A 223 4.52 -16.15 0.04
C MET A 223 5.01 -16.84 1.32
N ARG A 224 5.92 -17.80 1.17
CA ARG A 224 6.63 -18.48 2.29
C ARG A 224 8.14 -18.39 2.07
N GLU A 225 8.95 -18.69 3.09
CA GLU A 225 10.43 -18.66 2.97
C GLU A 225 10.96 -19.50 1.80
N ARG A 226 10.28 -20.61 1.45
CA ARG A 226 10.54 -21.43 0.25
C ARG A 226 9.37 -21.41 -0.73
N GLY A 227 8.75 -20.24 -0.82
CA GLY A 227 7.61 -19.98 -1.68
C GLY A 227 7.91 -20.27 -3.14
N THR A 228 7.01 -20.97 -3.81
CA THR A 228 7.09 -21.21 -5.25
C THR A 228 6.47 -20.07 -6.02
N LEU A 229 7.12 -19.68 -7.11
CA LEU A 229 6.62 -18.72 -8.08
C LEU A 229 6.31 -19.47 -9.37
N ASN A 230 5.11 -19.25 -9.91
CA ASN A 230 4.69 -19.79 -11.20
C ASN A 230 3.94 -18.70 -11.97
N LEU A 231 4.66 -18.01 -12.85
CA LEU A 231 4.11 -16.92 -13.64
C LEU A 231 4.19 -17.26 -15.12
N ALA A 232 3.07 -17.13 -15.82
CA ALA A 232 3.05 -17.08 -17.27
C ALA A 232 3.26 -15.64 -17.71
N VAL A 233 4.28 -15.41 -18.53
CA VAL A 233 4.62 -14.09 -19.07
C VAL A 233 4.42 -14.12 -20.58
N LYS A 234 3.65 -13.16 -21.09
CA LYS A 234 3.47 -12.89 -22.51
C LYS A 234 4.05 -11.52 -22.83
N LEU A 235 5.03 -11.47 -23.73
CA LEU A 235 5.66 -10.23 -24.19
C LEU A 235 5.39 -10.02 -25.66
N LYS A 236 5.00 -8.80 -26.05
CA LYS A 236 4.91 -8.41 -27.46
C LYS A 236 5.76 -7.16 -27.67
N LEU A 237 6.83 -7.32 -28.43
CA LEU A 237 7.74 -6.25 -28.79
C LEU A 237 7.27 -5.60 -30.08
N SER A 238 7.51 -4.29 -30.21
CA SER A 238 7.37 -3.56 -31.47
C SER A 238 8.42 -4.04 -32.48
N GLU A 239 8.17 -3.82 -33.77
CA GLU A 239 9.10 -4.22 -34.83
C GLU A 239 10.50 -3.59 -34.68
N ARG A 240 10.57 -2.37 -34.12
CA ARG A 240 11.84 -1.69 -33.85
C ARG A 240 12.63 -2.40 -32.74
N LEU A 241 12.02 -2.60 -31.56
CA LEU A 241 12.67 -3.31 -30.46
C LEU A 241 12.99 -4.78 -30.82
N ALA A 242 12.15 -5.41 -31.63
CA ALA A 242 12.40 -6.77 -32.10
C ALA A 242 13.64 -6.87 -33.00
N LYS A 243 13.93 -5.85 -33.81
CA LYS A 243 15.16 -5.76 -34.61
C LYS A 243 16.38 -5.47 -33.73
N GLU A 244 16.25 -4.57 -32.76
CA GLU A 244 17.35 -4.22 -31.83
C GLU A 244 17.72 -5.39 -30.90
N GLN A 245 16.76 -6.24 -30.52
CA GLN A 245 16.97 -7.38 -29.62
C GLN A 245 16.86 -8.75 -30.31
N ALA A 246 17.09 -8.80 -31.62
CA ALA A 246 16.94 -10.01 -32.43
C ALA A 246 17.70 -11.23 -31.86
N GLY A 247 18.89 -11.01 -31.27
CA GLY A 247 19.69 -12.08 -30.65
C GLY A 247 19.11 -12.65 -29.34
N LEU A 248 18.36 -11.85 -28.57
CA LEU A 248 17.63 -12.34 -27.38
C LEU A 248 16.32 -13.02 -27.79
N LEU A 249 15.66 -12.51 -28.83
CA LEU A 249 14.42 -13.09 -29.35
C LEU A 249 14.63 -14.45 -30.04
N SER A 250 15.80 -14.71 -30.62
CA SER A 250 16.12 -16.03 -31.19
C SER A 250 16.16 -17.17 -30.16
N LEU A 251 16.28 -16.84 -28.86
CA LEU A 251 16.22 -17.81 -27.78
C LEU A 251 14.79 -18.12 -27.32
N LEU A 252 13.82 -17.24 -27.63
CA LEU A 252 12.41 -17.39 -27.30
C LEU A 252 11.68 -18.07 -28.46
N LYS A 253 11.66 -19.41 -28.45
CA LYS A 253 11.14 -20.24 -29.55
C LYS A 253 9.62 -20.19 -29.76
N ASN A 254 8.86 -19.71 -28.76
CA ASN A 254 7.39 -19.82 -28.76
C ASN A 254 6.72 -18.47 -29.00
N ARG A 255 6.38 -18.19 -30.27
CA ARG A 255 5.58 -17.03 -30.70
C ARG A 255 4.13 -17.45 -30.96
N ASP A 256 3.19 -16.83 -30.27
CA ASP A 256 1.74 -16.95 -30.49
C ASP A 256 1.36 -16.36 -31.87
N PRO A 257 0.32 -16.84 -32.58
CA PRO A 257 -0.28 -16.16 -33.73
C PRO A 257 -0.55 -14.66 -33.55
N GLU A 258 -0.82 -14.18 -32.33
CA GLU A 258 -0.98 -12.75 -32.03
C GLU A 258 0.34 -11.96 -31.95
N GLY A 259 1.49 -12.63 -32.07
CA GLY A 259 2.83 -12.07 -32.00
C GLY A 259 3.39 -11.91 -30.59
N PHE A 260 2.83 -12.62 -29.59
CA PHE A 260 3.37 -12.66 -28.24
C PHE A 260 4.41 -13.77 -28.10
N TYR A 261 5.55 -13.45 -27.50
CA TYR A 261 6.51 -14.42 -26.99
C TYR A 261 6.02 -14.91 -25.62
N LEU A 262 5.86 -16.23 -25.47
CA LEU A 262 5.44 -16.86 -24.22
C LEU A 262 6.62 -17.54 -23.54
N PHE A 263 6.77 -17.30 -22.24
CA PHE A 263 7.62 -18.10 -21.37
C PHE A 263 7.01 -18.16 -19.97
N SER A 264 7.41 -19.17 -19.21
CA SER A 264 7.01 -19.30 -17.82
C SER A 264 8.18 -18.96 -16.91
N LEU A 265 7.94 -18.18 -15.86
CA LEU A 265 8.89 -17.98 -14.77
C LEU A 265 8.49 -18.95 -13.66
N GLY A 266 9.39 -19.87 -13.33
CA GLY A 266 9.24 -20.83 -12.25
C GLY A 266 10.28 -20.59 -11.16
N GLY A 267 10.25 -21.39 -10.09
CA GLY A 267 11.30 -21.43 -9.08
C GLY A 267 10.86 -20.84 -7.76
N THR A 268 11.80 -20.23 -7.04
CA THR A 268 11.53 -19.64 -5.72
C THR A 268 11.39 -18.12 -5.80
N LEU A 269 10.79 -17.51 -4.80
CA LEU A 269 10.75 -16.05 -4.65
C LEU A 269 12.14 -15.39 -4.69
N ALA A 270 13.16 -16.06 -4.16
CA ALA A 270 14.53 -15.56 -4.10
C ALA A 270 15.28 -15.75 -5.44
N GLU A 271 14.98 -16.83 -6.16
CA GLU A 271 15.62 -17.18 -7.43
C GLU A 271 14.57 -17.58 -8.47
N PRO A 272 13.90 -16.60 -9.10
CA PRO A 272 13.02 -16.88 -10.21
C PRO A 272 13.86 -17.32 -11.42
N MET A 273 13.60 -18.53 -11.92
CA MET A 273 14.27 -19.08 -13.10
C MET A 273 13.30 -19.14 -14.28
N PRO A 274 13.69 -18.62 -15.45
CA PRO A 274 12.89 -18.80 -16.66
C PRO A 274 12.87 -20.28 -17.05
N ARG A 275 11.67 -20.81 -17.22
CA ARG A 275 11.38 -22.09 -17.86
C ARG A 275 11.02 -21.77 -19.30
N LEU A 276 12.02 -21.93 -20.17
CA LEU A 276 11.93 -21.78 -21.63
C LEU A 276 11.32 -23.03 -22.27
#